data_AF-A0A3E0HU93-F1
#
_entry.id   AF-A0A3E0HU93-F1
#
_cell.length_a   1.000
_cell.length_b   1.000
_cell.length_c   1.000
_cell.angle_alpha   90.00
_cell.angle_beta   90.00
_cell.angle_gamma   90.00
#
_symmetry.space_group_name_H-M   'P 1'
#
loop_
_entity.id
_entity.type
_entity.pdbx_description
1 polymer ?
#
loop_
_entity_poly.entity_id
_entity_poly.type
_entity_poly.pdbx_seq_one_letter_code
_entity_poly.pdbx_strand_id
1 'polypeptide(L)'
;MVTDDNGARSIAEKLDTLFHTVHPSGQGEYSHAAVAEAIREQQGVAISHTYIWQLRTGRRTNPTIQHLTALATFFGVPVAYFLDDNEAARVEQDLELLAAMKKAGVTDIALRAARLSPGSRDTVTAMLDQIWLLEHPEGEAP
;
A
#
# COMPACT_ATOMS: atom_id res chain seq x y z
N MET A 1 7.48 -23.64 18.14
CA MET A 1 6.57 -23.76 16.98
C MET A 1 7.26 -23.03 15.86
N VAL A 2 7.48 -23.73 14.75
CA VAL A 2 8.55 -23.51 13.77
C VAL A 2 8.54 -22.08 13.22
N THR A 3 9.62 -21.34 13.51
CA THR A 3 10.04 -20.18 12.72
C THR A 3 10.73 -20.74 11.48
N ASP A 4 10.06 -20.69 10.34
CA ASP A 4 10.76 -20.89 9.07
C ASP A 4 11.62 -19.65 8.81
N ASP A 5 12.92 -19.87 8.88
CA ASP A 5 13.99 -18.93 8.57
C ASP A 5 14.13 -18.84 7.05
N ASN A 6 13.47 -17.82 6.49
CA ASN A 6 13.89 -17.14 5.27
C ASN A 6 13.35 -15.71 5.41
N GLY A 7 14.09 -14.66 5.05
CA GLY A 7 13.64 -13.26 5.15
C GLY A 7 12.39 -12.89 4.33
N ALA A 8 11.62 -13.88 3.87
CA ALA A 8 10.36 -13.81 3.17
C ALA A 8 9.22 -13.53 4.17
N ARG A 9 8.51 -12.41 4.00
CA ARG A 9 7.35 -12.11 4.85
C ARG A 9 6.19 -13.04 4.55
N SER A 10 5.51 -13.45 5.61
CA SER A 10 4.33 -14.29 5.56
C SER A 10 3.15 -13.58 4.89
N ILE A 11 2.19 -14.36 4.38
CA ILE A 11 0.91 -13.84 3.89
C ILE A 11 0.18 -13.02 4.97
N ALA A 12 0.34 -13.39 6.24
CA ALA A 12 -0.23 -12.67 7.37
C ALA A 12 0.32 -11.25 7.47
N GLU A 13 1.65 -11.09 7.47
CA GLU A 13 2.33 -9.79 7.55
C GLU A 13 2.02 -8.91 6.33
N LYS A 14 2.04 -9.51 5.14
CA LYS A 14 1.67 -8.83 3.89
C LYS A 14 0.23 -8.34 3.92
N LEU A 15 -0.71 -9.20 4.30
CA LEU A 15 -2.12 -8.83 4.41
C LEU A 15 -2.35 -7.75 5.47
N ASP A 16 -1.70 -7.89 6.63
CA ASP A 16 -1.78 -6.91 7.71
C ASP A 16 -1.27 -5.53 7.27
N THR A 17 -0.18 -5.49 6.49
CA THR A 17 0.34 -4.25 5.90
C THR A 17 -0.69 -3.56 5.00
N LEU A 18 -1.39 -4.32 4.16
CA LEU A 18 -2.45 -3.76 3.31
C LEU A 18 -3.62 -3.18 4.11
N PHE A 19 -4.04 -3.83 5.20
CA PHE A 19 -5.08 -3.29 6.09
C PHE A 19 -4.68 -1.94 6.70
N HIS A 20 -3.43 -1.81 7.12
CA HIS A 20 -2.91 -0.58 7.74
C HIS A 20 -2.69 0.56 6.74
N THR A 21 -2.38 0.26 5.48
CA THR A 21 -1.94 1.27 4.50
C THR A 21 -3.02 1.65 3.51
N VAL A 22 -3.87 0.69 3.10
CA VAL A 22 -4.88 0.88 2.07
C VAL A 22 -6.23 1.07 2.74
N HIS A 23 -6.54 2.32 3.09
CA HIS A 23 -7.86 2.70 3.60
C HIS A 23 -8.23 4.14 3.20
N PRO A 24 -9.53 4.47 3.15
CA PRO A 24 -9.99 5.79 2.77
C PRO A 24 -9.46 6.87 3.72
N SER A 25 -9.15 8.04 3.18
CA SER A 25 -8.73 9.21 3.98
C SER A 25 -9.77 9.56 5.04
N GLY A 26 -9.34 9.68 6.29
CA GLY A 26 -10.23 10.02 7.42
C GLY A 26 -11.07 8.87 7.95
N GLN A 27 -10.89 7.64 7.42
CA GLN A 27 -11.50 6.42 7.96
C GLN A 27 -10.41 5.52 8.53
N GLY A 28 -10.77 4.71 9.54
CA GLY A 28 -9.88 3.65 10.05
C GLY A 28 -9.76 2.48 9.05
N GLU A 29 -9.04 1.44 9.45
CA GLU A 29 -8.90 0.22 8.66
C GLU A 29 -10.26 -0.37 8.26
N TYR A 30 -10.30 -1.05 7.12
CA TYR A 30 -11.45 -1.87 6.77
C TYR A 30 -11.67 -2.97 7.81
N SER A 31 -12.93 -3.19 8.20
CA SER A 31 -13.27 -4.37 8.98
C SER A 31 -13.21 -5.62 8.10
N HIS A 32 -12.85 -6.77 8.68
CA HIS A 32 -12.86 -8.04 7.94
C HIS A 32 -14.24 -8.36 7.33
N ALA A 33 -15.32 -7.91 7.97
CA ALA A 33 -16.68 -8.06 7.47
C ALA A 33 -16.91 -7.21 6.22
N ALA A 34 -16.47 -5.96 6.21
CA ALA A 34 -16.57 -5.07 5.05
C ALA A 34 -15.77 -5.61 3.86
N VAL A 35 -14.53 -6.09 4.09
CA VAL A 35 -13.70 -6.70 3.04
C VAL A 35 -14.37 -7.95 2.47
N ALA A 36 -14.86 -8.84 3.34
CA ALA A 36 -15.50 -10.07 2.90
C ALA A 36 -16.79 -9.81 2.11
N GLU A 37 -17.60 -8.83 2.52
CA GLU A 37 -18.80 -8.42 1.79
C GLU A 37 -18.45 -7.86 0.42
N ALA A 38 -17.52 -6.90 0.35
CA ALA A 38 -17.09 -6.31 -0.91
C ALA A 38 -16.57 -7.35 -1.90
N ILE A 39 -15.77 -8.32 -1.44
CA ILE A 39 -15.29 -9.43 -2.29
C ILE A 39 -16.44 -10.29 -2.80
N ARG A 40 -17.42 -10.62 -1.96
CA ARG A 40 -18.59 -11.41 -2.39
C ARG A 40 -19.43 -10.66 -3.41
N GLU A 41 -19.77 -9.40 -3.13
CA GLU A 41 -20.65 -8.59 -3.97
C GLU A 41 -20.01 -8.22 -5.31
N GLN A 42 -18.74 -7.83 -5.30
CA GLN A 42 -18.08 -7.27 -6.48
C GLN A 42 -17.34 -8.32 -7.31
N GLN A 43 -16.91 -9.41 -6.69
CA GLN A 43 -16.06 -10.42 -7.35
C GLN A 43 -16.71 -11.81 -7.40
N GLY A 44 -17.82 -12.03 -6.70
CA GLY A 44 -18.51 -13.33 -6.65
C GLY A 44 -17.70 -14.43 -5.94
N VAL A 45 -16.63 -14.08 -5.23
CA VAL A 45 -15.76 -15.05 -4.55
C VAL A 45 -16.28 -15.29 -3.13
N ALA A 46 -16.59 -16.54 -2.82
CA ALA A 46 -17.01 -16.93 -1.48
C ALA A 46 -15.82 -16.87 -0.50
N ILE A 47 -15.85 -15.88 0.39
CA ILE A 47 -14.88 -15.69 1.46
C ILE A 47 -15.58 -15.20 2.73
N SER A 48 -15.17 -15.70 3.90
CA SER A 48 -15.74 -15.30 5.18
C SER A 48 -14.83 -14.32 5.94
N HIS A 49 -15.42 -13.43 6.73
CA HIS A 49 -14.66 -12.50 7.57
C HIS A 49 -13.75 -13.24 8.57
N THR A 50 -14.20 -14.39 9.10
CA THR A 50 -13.41 -15.23 10.00
C THR A 50 -12.18 -15.80 9.29
N TYR A 51 -12.31 -16.21 8.03
CA TYR A 51 -11.19 -16.71 7.25
C TYR A 51 -10.16 -15.59 6.96
N ILE A 52 -10.61 -14.39 6.62
CA ILE A 52 -9.71 -13.23 6.46
C ILE A 52 -8.94 -12.94 7.76
N TRP A 53 -9.62 -12.92 8.90
CA TRP A 53 -8.95 -12.78 10.19
C TRP A 53 -7.95 -13.91 10.47
N GLN A 54 -8.29 -15.16 10.13
CA GLN A 54 -7.37 -16.29 10.28
C GLN A 54 -6.12 -16.12 9.40
N LEU A 55 -6.26 -15.59 8.18
CA LEU A 55 -5.13 -15.27 7.30
C LEU A 55 -4.29 -14.13 7.88
N ARG A 56 -4.92 -13.01 8.26
CA ARG A 56 -4.24 -11.83 8.82
C ARG A 56 -3.46 -12.16 10.10
N THR A 57 -3.94 -13.11 10.89
CA THR A 57 -3.30 -13.54 12.14
C THR A 57 -2.40 -14.78 12.00
N GLY A 58 -2.21 -15.29 10.78
CA GLY A 58 -1.38 -16.48 10.52
C GLY A 58 -1.96 -17.80 11.04
N ARG A 59 -3.20 -17.83 11.54
CA ARG A 59 -3.90 -19.07 11.93
C ARG A 59 -4.21 -19.97 10.73
N ARG A 60 -4.36 -19.35 9.56
CA ARG A 60 -4.35 -20.03 8.26
C ARG A 60 -3.22 -19.41 7.44
N THR A 61 -2.39 -20.25 6.85
CA THR A 61 -1.19 -19.81 6.11
C THR A 61 -1.21 -20.25 4.66
N ASN A 62 -2.14 -21.12 4.25
CA ASN A 62 -2.19 -21.69 2.90
C ASN A 62 -3.53 -21.37 2.21
N PRO A 63 -3.78 -20.10 1.82
CA PRO A 63 -4.94 -19.73 1.03
C PRO A 63 -4.83 -20.21 -0.41
N THR A 64 -5.98 -20.37 -1.06
CA THR A 64 -6.02 -20.64 -2.50
C THR A 64 -5.58 -19.40 -3.29
N ILE A 65 -5.06 -19.60 -4.50
CA ILE A 65 -4.77 -18.49 -5.43
C ILE A 65 -6.02 -17.65 -5.68
N GLN A 66 -7.21 -18.26 -5.75
CA GLN A 66 -8.47 -17.52 -5.91
C GLN A 66 -8.71 -16.52 -4.76
N HIS A 67 -8.47 -16.94 -3.51
CA HIS A 67 -8.61 -16.04 -2.35
C HIS A 67 -7.54 -14.95 -2.32
N LEU A 68 -6.29 -15.29 -2.67
CA LEU A 68 -5.21 -14.29 -2.77
C LEU A 68 -5.50 -13.25 -3.84
N THR A 69 -5.93 -13.68 -5.03
CA THR A 69 -6.34 -12.76 -6.10
C THR A 69 -7.47 -11.87 -5.64
N ALA A 70 -8.47 -12.42 -4.96
CA ALA A 70 -9.61 -11.62 -4.53
C ALA A 70 -9.24 -10.53 -3.50
N LEU A 71 -8.37 -10.88 -2.55
CA LEU A 71 -7.80 -9.94 -1.58
C LEU A 71 -6.94 -8.89 -2.28
N ALA A 72 -6.07 -9.30 -3.19
CA ALA A 72 -5.21 -8.40 -3.95
C ALA A 72 -6.04 -7.39 -4.77
N THR A 73 -7.08 -7.86 -5.46
CA THR A 73 -8.01 -7.00 -6.20
C THR A 73 -8.74 -6.02 -5.29
N PHE A 74 -9.18 -6.44 -4.10
CA PHE A 74 -9.82 -5.54 -3.14
C PHE A 74 -8.89 -4.42 -2.69
N PHE A 75 -7.63 -4.74 -2.38
CA PHE A 75 -6.63 -3.75 -1.93
C PHE A 75 -5.94 -3.00 -3.08
N GLY A 76 -6.26 -3.31 -4.33
CA GLY A 76 -5.68 -2.65 -5.50
C GLY A 76 -4.21 -2.98 -5.76
N VAL A 77 -3.74 -4.15 -5.32
CA VAL A 77 -2.36 -4.62 -5.55
C VAL A 77 -2.32 -5.82 -6.50
N PRO A 78 -1.20 -6.11 -7.18
CA PRO A 78 -1.04 -7.33 -7.95
C PRO A 78 -1.06 -8.57 -7.05
N VAL A 79 -1.63 -9.70 -7.51
CA VAL A 79 -1.60 -10.96 -6.71
C VAL A 79 -0.18 -11.43 -6.40
N ALA A 80 0.78 -11.10 -7.28
CA ALA A 80 2.19 -11.38 -7.09
C ALA A 80 2.76 -10.76 -5.80
N TYR A 81 2.14 -9.71 -5.24
CA TYR A 81 2.45 -9.18 -3.91
C TYR A 81 2.49 -10.29 -2.84
N PHE A 82 1.54 -11.22 -2.87
CA PHE A 82 1.49 -12.31 -1.90
C PHE A 82 2.45 -13.47 -2.21
N LEU A 83 2.94 -13.57 -3.45
CA LEU A 83 3.63 -14.76 -3.96
C LEU A 83 5.14 -14.53 -4.23
N ASP A 84 5.55 -13.28 -4.42
CA ASP A 84 6.92 -12.86 -4.75
C ASP A 84 7.33 -11.72 -3.81
N ASP A 85 8.43 -11.91 -3.07
CA ASP A 85 8.92 -10.93 -2.11
C ASP A 85 9.53 -9.69 -2.77
N ASN A 86 10.06 -9.80 -4.00
CA ASN A 86 10.56 -8.64 -4.74
C ASN A 86 9.40 -7.75 -5.16
N GLU A 87 8.31 -8.37 -5.62
CA GLU A 87 7.07 -7.65 -5.95
C GLU A 87 6.48 -7.03 -4.68
N ALA A 88 6.50 -7.76 -3.56
CA ALA A 88 6.03 -7.26 -2.27
C ALA A 88 6.80 -6.00 -1.83
N ALA A 89 8.13 -6.03 -1.92
CA ALA A 89 8.98 -4.91 -1.56
C ALA A 89 8.72 -3.68 -2.45
N ARG A 90 8.54 -3.87 -3.76
CA ARG A 90 8.25 -2.76 -4.67
C ARG A 90 6.91 -2.10 -4.37
N VAL A 91 5.85 -2.91 -4.22
CA VAL A 91 4.50 -2.41 -3.90
C VAL A 91 4.50 -1.65 -2.58
N GLU A 92 5.26 -2.11 -1.58
CA GLU A 92 5.34 -1.42 -0.29
C GLU A 92 6.07 -0.10 -0.33
N GLN A 93 7.15 0.01 -1.11
CA GLN A 93 7.80 1.30 -1.35
C GLN A 93 6.83 2.29 -1.98
N ASP A 94 6.02 1.86 -2.95
CA ASP A 94 5.00 2.71 -3.58
C ASP A 94 3.90 3.12 -2.57
N LEU A 95 3.44 2.19 -1.72
CA LEU A 95 2.45 2.46 -0.68
C LEU A 95 3.00 3.41 0.40
N GLU A 96 4.25 3.25 0.81
CA GLU A 96 4.92 4.11 1.78
C GLU A 96 5.08 5.53 1.23
N LEU A 97 5.52 5.66 -0.03
CA LEU A 97 5.61 6.96 -0.71
C LEU A 97 4.25 7.64 -0.76
N LEU A 98 3.20 6.92 -1.16
CA LEU A 98 1.84 7.45 -1.23
C LEU A 98 1.34 7.90 0.16
N ALA A 99 1.62 7.10 1.21
CA ALA A 99 1.27 7.44 2.59
C ALA A 99 2.02 8.69 3.08
N ALA A 100 3.31 8.81 2.78
CA ALA A 100 4.12 9.98 3.11
C ALA A 100 3.60 11.24 2.40
N MET A 101 3.28 11.16 1.11
CA MET A 101 2.70 12.28 0.36
C MET A 101 1.34 12.71 0.92
N LYS A 102 0.49 11.75 1.30
CA LYS A 102 -0.81 12.01 1.94
C LYS A 102 -0.64 12.70 3.29
N LYS A 103 0.29 12.23 4.12
CA LYS A 103 0.62 12.82 5.43
C LYS A 103 1.18 14.24 5.30
N ALA A 104 2.01 14.49 4.30
CA ALA A 104 2.57 15.80 4.00
C ALA A 104 1.56 16.75 3.32
N GLY A 105 0.40 16.27 2.90
CA GLY A 105 -0.62 17.08 2.21
C GLY A 105 -0.23 17.50 0.79
N VAL A 106 0.74 16.83 0.17
CA VAL A 106 1.30 17.24 -1.14
C VAL A 106 0.68 16.51 -2.34
N THR A 107 -0.31 15.63 -2.12
CA THR A 107 -0.95 14.86 -3.20
C THR A 107 -1.52 15.75 -4.32
N ASP A 108 -2.18 16.86 -3.97
CA ASP A 108 -2.74 17.80 -4.97
C ASP A 108 -1.64 18.51 -5.77
N ILE A 109 -0.53 18.87 -5.13
CA ILE A 109 0.64 19.47 -5.79
C ILE A 109 1.21 18.48 -6.83
N ALA A 110 1.41 17.22 -6.44
CA ALA A 110 1.93 16.19 -7.34
C ALA A 110 1.01 15.95 -8.54
N LEU A 111 -0.31 15.84 -8.32
CA LEU A 111 -1.30 15.64 -9.38
C LEU A 111 -1.36 16.83 -10.37
N ARG A 112 -1.17 18.05 -9.89
CA ARG A 112 -1.10 19.25 -10.75
C ARG A 112 0.22 19.28 -11.53
N ALA A 113 1.35 18.99 -10.87
CA ALA A 113 2.66 18.94 -11.50
C ALA A 113 2.71 17.92 -12.65
N ALA A 114 2.05 16.76 -12.49
CA ALA A 114 1.96 15.73 -13.53
C ALA A 114 1.30 16.23 -14.83
N ARG A 115 0.44 17.25 -14.77
CA ARG A 115 -0.27 17.83 -15.93
C ARG A 115 0.50 18.96 -16.61
N LEU A 116 1.60 19.42 -16.02
CA LEU A 116 2.44 20.48 -16.59
C LEU A 116 3.27 19.95 -17.76
N SER A 117 3.70 20.85 -18.63
CA SER A 117 4.74 20.56 -19.62
C SER A 117 6.08 20.22 -18.93
N PRO A 118 7.01 19.49 -19.56
CA PRO A 118 8.32 19.19 -18.99
C PRO A 118 9.06 20.45 -18.49
N GLY A 119 9.20 21.49 -19.32
CA GLY A 119 9.91 22.72 -18.92
C GLY A 119 9.23 23.49 -17.79
N SER A 120 7.90 23.45 -17.71
CA SER A 120 7.16 24.01 -16.57
C SER A 120 7.37 23.20 -15.28
N ARG A 121 7.50 21.87 -15.38
CA ARG A 121 7.85 21.04 -14.22
C ARG A 121 9.26 21.36 -13.73
N ASP A 122 10.23 21.49 -14.63
CA ASP A 122 11.61 21.85 -14.28
C ASP A 122 11.68 23.19 -13.52
N THR A 123 10.87 24.16 -13.97
CA THR A 123 10.76 25.47 -13.30
C THR A 123 10.19 25.33 -11.88
N VAL A 124 9.14 24.52 -11.70
CA VAL A 124 8.56 24.27 -10.37
C VAL A 124 9.55 23.54 -9.45
N THR A 125 10.28 22.55 -9.98
CA THR A 125 11.33 21.85 -9.22
C THR A 125 12.41 22.81 -8.74
N ALA A 126 12.93 23.67 -9.62
CA ALA A 126 13.94 24.65 -9.24
C ALA A 126 13.45 25.64 -8.17
N MET A 127 12.18 26.05 -8.21
CA MET A 127 11.58 26.88 -7.17
C MET A 127 11.48 26.15 -5.83
N LEU A 128 11.09 24.87 -5.84
CA LEU A 128 11.04 24.03 -4.64
C LEU A 128 12.43 23.87 -4.03
N ASP A 129 13.45 23.60 -4.84
CA ASP A 129 14.84 23.49 -4.40
C ASP A 129 15.32 24.80 -3.73
N GLN A 130 14.97 25.94 -4.30
CA GLN A 130 15.30 27.24 -3.74
C GLN A 130 14.60 27.49 -2.40
N ILE A 131 13.31 27.15 -2.28
CA ILE A 131 12.57 27.26 -1.01
C ILE A 131 13.20 26.33 0.04
N TRP A 132 13.54 25.10 -0.33
CA TRP A 132 14.16 24.14 0.57
C TRP A 132 15.48 24.67 1.14
N LEU A 133 16.34 25.25 0.29
CA LEU A 133 17.60 25.87 0.71
C LEU A 133 17.40 27.06 1.66
N LEU A 134 16.33 27.86 1.44
CA LEU A 134 16.00 28.99 2.33
C LEU A 134 15.52 28.51 3.70
N GLU A 135 14.78 27.40 3.75
CA GLU A 135 14.31 26.80 5.00
C GLU A 135 15.40 25.99 5.72
N HIS A 136 16.41 25.49 5.01
CA HIS A 136 17.50 24.68 5.53
C HIS A 136 18.88 25.31 5.24
N PRO A 137 19.20 26.49 5.83
CA PRO A 137 20.40 27.25 5.50
C PRO A 137 21.73 26.56 5.89
N GLU A 138 21.70 25.53 6.74
CA GLU A 138 22.90 24.76 7.14
C GLU A 138 23.05 23.40 6.45
N GLY A 139 22.24 23.11 5.41
CA GLY A 139 22.54 22.10 4.40
C GLY A 139 22.90 20.71 4.92
N GLU A 140 21.94 20.00 5.49
CA GLU A 140 21.96 18.54 5.48
C GLU A 140 20.93 18.09 4.46
N ALA A 141 21.40 17.50 3.36
CA ALA A 141 20.52 16.96 2.33
C ALA A 141 19.64 15.84 2.93
N PRO A 142 18.38 15.71 2.50
CA PRO A 142 17.52 14.60 2.92
C PRO A 142 18.04 13.25 2.41
#